data_AF-A0A382RKD0-F1
#
_entry.id   AF-A0A382RKD0-F1
#
_cell.length_a   1.000
_cell.length_b   1.000
_cell.length_c   1.000
_cell.angle_alpha   90.00
_cell.angle_beta   90.00
_cell.angle_gamma   90.00
#
_symmetry.space_group_name_H-M   'P 1'
#
loop_
_entity.id
_entity.type
_entity.pdbx_description
1 polymer ?
#
loop_
_entity_poly.entity_id
_entity_poly.type
_entity_poly.pdbx_seq_one_letter_code
_entity_poly.pdbx_strand_id
1 'polypeptide(L)'
;MVMVEEKQAIVFVRDEISELILLVATDKGAFLYYSDGDRRHWDVSGPHFLGSVIHHLVLDPRDNKTLLASVQSRQSGCTIFRSNDFGKTWVPAKNPPEFPKDTLKRNVDHIFYLAPGHD
;
A
#
# COMPACT_ATOMS: atom_id res chain seq x y z
N MET A 1 29.90 -28.29 -40.51
CA MET A 1 28.71 -27.47 -40.18
C MET A 1 28.14 -28.05 -38.90
N VAL A 2 28.39 -27.42 -37.75
CA VAL A 2 27.95 -27.91 -36.44
C VAL A 2 26.60 -27.28 -36.15
N MET A 3 25.60 -28.12 -35.92
CA MET A 3 24.26 -27.69 -35.49
C MET A 3 24.35 -27.31 -34.01
N VAL A 4 24.07 -26.06 -33.69
CA VAL A 4 23.90 -25.60 -32.31
C VAL A 4 22.45 -25.87 -31.92
N GLU A 5 22.26 -26.74 -30.93
CA GLU A 5 20.94 -27.05 -30.39
C GLU A 5 20.50 -25.90 -29.49
N GLU A 6 19.45 -25.20 -29.90
CA GLU A 6 18.88 -24.08 -29.16
C GLU A 6 18.17 -24.62 -27.91
N LYS A 7 18.73 -24.34 -26.74
CA LYS A 7 18.13 -24.73 -25.46
C LYS A 7 16.82 -23.96 -25.30
N GLN A 8 15.69 -24.66 -25.33
CA GLN A 8 14.38 -24.07 -25.05
C GLN A 8 14.44 -23.34 -23.70
N ALA A 9 14.11 -22.05 -23.73
CA ALA A 9 13.89 -21.29 -22.50
C ALA A 9 12.73 -21.96 -21.76
N ILE A 10 13.00 -22.47 -20.56
CA ILE A 10 11.96 -22.96 -19.67
C ILE A 10 11.17 -21.71 -19.24
N VAL A 11 10.08 -21.45 -19.94
CA VAL A 11 9.07 -20.51 -19.47
C VAL A 11 8.32 -21.25 -18.37
N PHE A 12 8.68 -20.96 -17.12
CA PHE A 12 7.89 -21.41 -15.97
C PHE A 12 6.55 -20.67 -16.01
N VAL A 13 5.56 -21.25 -16.70
CA VAL A 13 4.16 -20.87 -16.50
C VAL A 13 3.78 -21.45 -15.15
N ARG A 14 3.79 -20.62 -14.11
CA ARG A 14 3.44 -21.02 -12.75
C ARG A 14 1.93 -21.00 -12.59
N ASP A 15 1.37 -22.17 -12.28
CA ASP A 15 -0.07 -22.45 -12.23
C ASP A 15 -0.75 -21.97 -10.92
N GLU A 16 0.03 -21.43 -9.97
CA GLU A 16 -0.49 -20.76 -8.76
C GLU A 16 0.27 -19.45 -8.55
N ILE A 17 -0.33 -18.33 -8.97
CA ILE A 17 0.17 -17.01 -8.58
C ILE A 17 -0.45 -16.67 -7.23
N SER A 18 0.10 -17.22 -6.15
CA SER A 18 -0.06 -16.58 -4.83
C SER A 18 0.73 -15.27 -4.88
N GLU A 19 0.07 -14.19 -5.30
CA GLU A 19 0.65 -12.84 -5.29
C GLU A 19 0.81 -12.37 -3.84
N LEU A 20 2.06 -12.16 -3.44
CA LEU A 20 2.44 -11.55 -2.17
C LEU A 20 2.59 -10.05 -2.38
N ILE A 21 2.07 -9.27 -1.44
CA ILE A 21 2.32 -7.84 -1.35
C ILE A 21 3.03 -7.50 -0.03
N LEU A 22 4.15 -6.78 -0.11
CA LEU A 22 4.80 -6.16 1.03
C LEU A 22 4.51 -4.66 1.01
N LEU A 23 3.90 -4.18 2.09
CA LEU A 23 3.54 -2.78 2.29
C LEU A 23 4.63 -2.09 3.12
N VAL A 24 5.24 -1.04 2.58
CA VAL A 24 6.32 -0.30 3.25
C VAL A 24 5.89 1.14 3.49
N ALA A 25 5.72 1.48 4.77
CA ALA A 25 5.42 2.82 5.26
C ALA A 25 6.72 3.56 5.60
N THR A 26 6.92 4.78 5.10
CA THR A 26 8.12 5.58 5.37
C THR A 26 7.78 7.04 5.62
N ASP A 27 8.76 7.83 6.05
CA ASP A 27 8.64 9.29 6.17
C ASP A 27 8.71 10.03 4.82
N LYS A 28 8.96 9.32 3.71
CA LYS A 28 9.05 9.88 2.34
C LYS A 28 7.91 9.47 1.41
N GLY A 29 7.03 8.58 1.87
CA GLY A 29 5.93 8.02 1.07
C GLY A 29 5.75 6.52 1.31
N ALA A 30 4.85 5.92 0.54
CA ALA A 30 4.59 4.48 0.60
C ALA A 30 5.21 3.76 -0.61
N PHE A 31 5.67 2.53 -0.37
CA PHE A 31 6.10 1.62 -1.44
C PHE A 31 5.39 0.28 -1.28
N LEU A 32 4.92 -0.27 -2.40
CA LEU A 32 4.26 -1.57 -2.47
C LEU A 32 5.18 -2.48 -3.32
N TYR A 33 5.62 -3.58 -2.74
CA TYR A 33 6.45 -4.57 -3.41
C TYR A 33 5.61 -5.82 -3.69
N TYR A 34 5.60 -6.27 -4.92
CA TYR A 34 4.84 -7.42 -5.39
C TYR A 34 5.78 -8.55 -5.72
N SER A 35 5.44 -9.76 -5.32
CA SER A 35 6.16 -10.97 -5.69
C SER A 35 5.23 -12.16 -5.80
N ASP A 36 5.70 -13.24 -6.38
CA ASP A 36 5.01 -14.51 -6.31
C ASP A 36 5.44 -15.31 -5.06
N GLY A 37 4.97 -16.55 -4.94
CA GLY A 37 5.27 -17.42 -3.80
C GLY A 37 6.76 -17.74 -3.60
N ASP A 38 7.60 -17.64 -4.64
CA ASP A 38 9.03 -17.95 -4.53
C ASP A 38 9.87 -16.79 -3.97
N ARG A 39 9.33 -15.57 -4.02
CA ARG A 39 9.92 -14.34 -3.46
C ARG A 39 11.31 -13.98 -4.02
N ARG A 40 11.65 -14.42 -5.22
CA ARG A 40 12.95 -14.18 -5.87
C ARG A 40 12.99 -12.89 -6.68
N HIS A 41 11.86 -12.48 -7.24
CA HIS A 41 11.74 -11.27 -8.04
C HIS A 41 10.66 -10.38 -7.43
N TRP A 42 10.92 -9.08 -7.39
CA TRP A 42 10.00 -8.11 -6.78
C TRP A 42 9.76 -6.94 -7.73
N ASP A 43 8.50 -6.72 -8.07
CA ASP A 43 8.06 -5.50 -8.76
C ASP A 43 7.75 -4.42 -7.72
N VAL A 44 8.11 -3.18 -8.03
CA VAL A 44 7.97 -2.07 -7.08
C VAL A 44 7.00 -1.03 -7.62
N SER A 45 6.05 -0.61 -6.77
CA SER A 45 5.15 0.51 -7.03
C SER A 45 5.33 1.60 -5.97
N GLY A 46 5.72 2.79 -6.41
CA GLY A 46 5.90 3.96 -5.56
C GLY A 46 6.99 4.90 -6.10
N PRO A 47 7.34 5.96 -5.35
CA PRO A 47 6.72 6.36 -4.08
C PRO A 47 5.28 6.87 -4.28
N HIS A 48 4.33 6.32 -3.53
CA HIS A 48 3.00 6.90 -3.36
C HIS A 48 3.06 7.99 -2.30
N PHE A 49 2.26 9.05 -2.45
CA PHE A 49 2.22 10.18 -1.51
C PHE A 49 3.61 10.80 -1.27
N LEU A 50 4.42 10.95 -2.32
CA LEU A 50 5.79 11.46 -2.23
C LEU A 50 5.89 12.71 -1.35
N GLY A 51 6.77 12.67 -0.35
CA GLY A 51 7.00 13.77 0.59
C GLY A 51 5.99 13.85 1.74
N SER A 52 5.07 12.88 1.85
CA SER A 52 4.20 12.70 3.01
C SER A 52 4.74 11.59 3.92
N VAL A 53 4.46 11.69 5.22
CA VAL A 53 4.78 10.64 6.18
C VAL A 53 3.64 9.62 6.16
N ILE A 54 4.01 8.35 5.99
CA ILE A 54 3.07 7.24 6.06
C ILE A 54 3.31 6.51 7.37
N HIS A 55 2.30 6.56 8.24
CA HIS A 55 2.39 5.97 9.58
C HIS A 55 1.99 4.49 9.59
N HIS A 56 1.02 4.12 8.75
CA HIS A 56 0.55 2.75 8.64
C HIS A 56 -0.03 2.48 7.25
N LEU A 57 0.27 1.30 6.69
CA LEU A 57 -0.40 0.74 5.53
C LEU A 57 -0.94 -0.63 5.89
N VAL A 58 -2.15 -0.94 5.48
CA VAL A 58 -2.78 -2.22 5.75
C VAL A 58 -3.63 -2.67 4.56
N LEU A 59 -3.59 -3.97 4.28
CA LEU A 59 -4.59 -4.65 3.46
C LEU A 59 -5.70 -5.14 4.39
N ASP A 60 -6.94 -4.78 4.09
CA ASP A 60 -8.08 -5.20 4.89
C ASP A 60 -8.28 -6.72 4.79
N PRO A 61 -8.11 -7.48 5.87
CA PRO A 61 -8.23 -8.94 5.84
C PRO A 61 -9.69 -9.41 5.62
N ARG A 62 -10.68 -8.51 5.74
CA ARG A 62 -12.10 -8.83 5.56
C ARG A 62 -12.45 -9.05 4.09
N ASP A 63 -11.77 -8.38 3.18
CA ASP A 63 -12.01 -8.49 1.73
C ASP A 63 -10.76 -8.85 0.91
N ASN A 64 -9.57 -8.83 1.52
CA ASN A 64 -8.27 -9.08 0.89
C ASN A 64 -8.03 -8.25 -0.37
N LYS A 65 -8.62 -7.05 -0.45
CA LYS A 65 -8.59 -6.20 -1.64
C LYS A 65 -8.37 -4.73 -1.32
N THR A 66 -8.99 -4.24 -0.24
CA THR A 66 -8.93 -2.82 0.10
C THR A 66 -7.65 -2.50 0.86
N LEU A 67 -6.82 -1.64 0.26
CA LEU A 67 -5.67 -1.05 0.94
C LEU A 67 -6.07 0.26 1.62
N LEU A 68 -5.58 0.46 2.83
CA LEU A 68 -5.69 1.71 3.56
C LEU A 68 -4.29 2.23 3.90
N ALA A 69 -4.10 3.53 3.76
CA ALA A 69 -2.87 4.23 4.13
C ALA A 69 -3.19 5.40 5.05
N SER A 70 -2.53 5.47 6.20
CA SER A 70 -2.49 6.65 7.05
C SER A 70 -1.46 7.63 6.49
N VAL A 71 -1.91 8.79 6.04
CA VAL A 71 -1.07 9.79 5.36
C VAL A 71 -1.08 11.08 6.16
N GLN A 72 0.10 11.53 6.58
CA GLN A 72 0.32 12.85 7.15
C GLN A 72 1.04 13.71 6.11
N SER A 73 0.31 14.62 5.48
CA SER A 73 0.85 15.53 4.47
C SER A 73 0.81 16.97 4.95
N ARG A 74 1.75 17.78 4.46
CA ARG A 74 1.80 19.22 4.79
C ARG A 74 0.58 19.98 4.27
N GLN A 75 -0.04 19.52 3.18
CA GLN A 75 -1.13 20.22 2.50
C GLN A 75 -2.50 19.84 3.04
N SER A 76 -2.73 18.56 3.32
CA SER A 76 -4.03 18.03 3.71
C SER A 76 -4.13 17.66 5.20
N GLY A 77 -3.04 17.81 5.95
CA GLY A 77 -2.96 17.33 7.33
C GLY A 77 -2.93 15.80 7.39
N CYS A 78 -3.44 15.25 8.49
CA CYS A 78 -3.54 13.81 8.67
C CYS A 78 -4.89 13.28 8.18
N THR A 79 -4.87 12.30 7.28
CA THR A 79 -6.07 11.64 6.78
C THR A 79 -5.77 10.20 6.36
N ILE A 80 -6.81 9.45 6.00
CA ILE A 80 -6.72 8.08 5.51
C ILE A 80 -7.00 8.09 4.01
N PHE A 81 -6.19 7.38 3.23
CA PHE A 81 -6.46 7.09 1.83
C PHE A 81 -6.83 5.63 1.66
N ARG A 82 -7.72 5.37 0.70
CA ARG A 82 -8.17 4.03 0.33
C ARG A 82 -7.83 3.73 -1.13
N SER A 83 -7.35 2.54 -1.40
CA SER A 83 -7.23 1.97 -2.75
C SER A 83 -7.99 0.64 -2.81
N ASN A 84 -8.67 0.41 -3.95
CA ASN A 84 -9.37 -0.85 -4.23
C ASN A 84 -8.77 -1.58 -5.44
N ASP A 85 -7.58 -1.15 -5.88
CA ASP A 85 -6.88 -1.60 -7.08
C ASP A 85 -5.38 -1.80 -6.81
N PHE A 86 -5.06 -2.24 -5.59
CA PHE A 86 -3.69 -2.49 -5.12
C PHE A 86 -2.76 -1.29 -5.35
N GLY A 87 -3.19 -0.11 -4.89
CA GLY A 87 -2.40 1.10 -4.86
C GLY A 87 -2.22 1.79 -6.21
N LYS A 88 -2.87 1.34 -7.30
CA LYS A 88 -2.83 2.06 -8.58
C LYS A 88 -3.52 3.42 -8.49
N THR A 89 -4.64 3.50 -7.76
CA THR A 89 -5.33 4.75 -7.47
C THR A 89 -5.70 4.84 -5.99
N TRP A 90 -5.72 6.07 -5.47
CA TRP A 90 -6.01 6.36 -4.07
C TRP A 90 -7.09 7.43 -3.94
N VAL A 91 -8.05 7.18 -3.06
CA VAL A 91 -9.15 8.10 -2.76
C VAL A 91 -9.08 8.51 -1.28
N PRO A 92 -9.06 9.80 -0.95
CA PRO A 92 -9.03 10.26 0.44
C PRO A 92 -10.36 9.97 1.15
N ALA A 93 -10.31 9.80 2.48
CA ALA A 93 -11.49 9.73 3.31
C ALA A 93 -12.32 11.00 3.16
N LYS A 94 -13.63 10.84 2.92
CA LYS A 94 -14.57 11.97 2.78
C LYS A 94 -14.64 12.81 4.06
N ASN A 95 -14.63 12.14 5.21
CA ASN A 95 -14.61 12.74 6.53
C ASN A 95 -13.32 12.26 7.23
N PRO A 96 -12.26 13.09 7.28
CA PRO A 96 -11.03 12.72 7.99
C PRO A 96 -11.29 12.67 9.50
N PRO A 97 -10.48 11.92 10.27
CA PRO A 97 -10.52 11.98 11.72
C PRO A 97 -10.26 13.41 12.22
N GLU A 98 -11.18 13.94 13.01
CA GLU A 98 -11.09 15.27 13.61
C GLU A 98 -11.56 15.25 15.06
N PHE A 99 -11.01 16.16 15.87
CA PHE A 99 -11.57 16.38 17.21
C PHE A 99 -12.87 17.20 17.10
N PRO A 100 -13.82 17.02 18.03
CA PRO A 100 -14.96 17.91 18.14
C PRO A 100 -14.52 19.36 18.28
N LYS A 101 -15.26 20.28 17.65
CA LYS A 101 -14.99 21.72 17.74
C LYS A 101 -15.25 22.20 19.17
N ASP A 102 -14.18 22.56 19.87
CA ASP A 102 -14.23 23.07 21.24
C ASP A 102 -13.27 24.26 21.43
N THR A 103 -13.18 24.77 22.65
CA THR A 103 -12.30 25.90 23.00
C THR A 103 -10.81 25.54 22.98
N LEU A 104 -10.46 24.25 23.00
CA LEU A 104 -9.08 23.76 23.04
C LEU A 104 -8.42 23.75 21.65
N LYS A 105 -9.19 23.90 20.57
CA LYS A 105 -8.70 23.98 19.18
C LYS A 105 -7.74 22.83 18.82
N ARG A 106 -8.08 21.62 19.23
CA ARG A 106 -7.26 20.41 19.03
C ARG A 106 -7.27 19.98 17.57
N ASN A 107 -6.12 19.50 17.10
CA ASN A 107 -5.96 18.90 15.77
C ASN A 107 -5.40 17.48 15.91
N VAL A 108 -5.80 16.59 14.99
CA VAL A 108 -5.20 15.26 14.89
C VAL A 108 -3.80 15.41 14.33
N ASP A 109 -2.80 15.00 15.08
CA ASP A 109 -1.40 15.07 14.68
C ASP A 109 -1.08 13.97 13.64
N HIS A 110 -1.28 12.71 14.00
CA HIS A 110 -1.09 11.56 13.13
C HIS A 110 -2.03 10.39 13.48
N ILE A 111 -2.24 9.48 12.53
CA ILE A 111 -2.99 8.22 12.70
C ILE A 111 -1.97 7.08 12.72
N PHE A 112 -1.61 6.61 13.92
CA PHE A 112 -0.50 5.66 14.09
C PHE A 112 -0.85 4.23 13.67
N TYR A 113 -2.13 3.85 13.68
CA TYR A 113 -2.56 2.47 13.47
C TYR A 113 -3.94 2.42 12.84
N LEU A 114 -4.13 1.45 11.95
CA LEU A 114 -5.39 1.14 11.30
C LEU A 114 -5.67 -0.33 11.55
N ALA A 115 -6.86 -0.63 12.06
CA ALA A 115 -7.33 -1.99 12.27
C ALA A 115 -8.74 -2.17 11.71
N PRO A 116 -9.11 -3.42 11.36
CA PRO A 116 -10.50 -3.75 11.09
C PRO A 116 -11.39 -3.34 12.27
N GLY A 117 -12.51 -2.69 11.96
CA GLY A 117 -13.53 -2.40 12.97
C GLY A 117 -14.20 -3.68 13.46
N HIS A 118 -14.73 -3.64 14.68
CA HIS A 118 -15.63 -4.67 15.19
C HIS A 118 -17.05 -4.41 14.66
N ASP A 119 -17.79 -5.48 14.42
CA ASP A 119 -19.23 -5.42 14.16
C ASP A 119 -20.00 -5.05 15.44
#